data_AF-D3DKN4-F1
#
_entry.id   AF-D3DKN4-F1
#
_cell.length_a   1.000
_cell.length_b   1.000
_cell.length_c   1.000
_cell.angle_alpha   90.00
_cell.angle_beta   90.00
_cell.angle_gamma   90.00
#
_symmetry.space_group_name_H-M   'P 1'
#
loop_
_entity.id
_entity.type
_entity.pdbx_description
1 polymer ?
#
loop_
_entity_poly.entity_id
_entity_poly.type
_entity_poly.pdbx_seq_one_letter_code
_entity_poly.pdbx_strand_id
1 'polypeptide(L)'
;MFFSLLITFFLTFLILLNYKVLLDKEKASPFECGFDPNNISRLPFCLKFFLIVVIFLVFDVEVALLLPMIFSSFSVFSFIVVLALGTFYEWAFGGLTWMV
;
A
#
# COMPACT_ATOMS: atom_id res chain seq x y z
N MET A 1 27.58 -13.14 -36.01
CA MET A 1 26.91 -13.68 -34.80
C MET A 1 27.91 -14.08 -33.71
N PHE A 2 28.94 -14.90 -34.00
CA PHE A 2 30.01 -15.19 -33.02
C PHE A 2 30.83 -13.95 -32.63
N PHE A 3 31.19 -13.10 -33.60
CA PHE A 3 31.96 -11.89 -33.34
C PHE A 3 31.19 -10.88 -32.45
N SER A 4 29.88 -10.74 -32.66
CA SER A 4 29.03 -9.90 -31.80
C SER A 4 28.89 -10.44 -30.39
N LEU A 5 28.88 -11.78 -30.20
CA LEU A 5 28.85 -12.42 -28.88
C LEU A 5 30.16 -12.22 -28.10
N LEU A 6 31.30 -12.25 -28.79
CA LEU A 6 32.61 -11.98 -28.19
C LEU A 6 32.71 -10.53 -27.70
N ILE A 7 32.21 -9.58 -28.50
CA ILE A 7 32.20 -8.16 -28.14
C ILE A 7 31.32 -7.93 -26.90
N THR A 8 30.11 -8.50 -26.87
CA THR A 8 29.22 -8.31 -25.72
C THR A 8 29.79 -8.93 -24.45
N PHE A 9 30.42 -10.11 -24.53
CA PHE A 9 31.08 -10.73 -23.39
C PHE A 9 32.26 -9.90 -22.86
N PHE A 10 33.06 -9.34 -23.77
CA PHE A 10 34.17 -8.48 -23.37
C PHE A 10 33.68 -7.19 -22.69
N LEU A 11 32.62 -6.57 -23.20
CA LEU A 11 32.03 -5.37 -22.61
C LEU A 11 31.42 -5.64 -21.23
N THR A 12 30.69 -6.75 -21.05
CA THR A 12 30.13 -7.11 -19.74
C THR A 12 31.24 -7.43 -18.74
N PHE A 13 32.32 -8.07 -19.17
CA PHE A 13 33.49 -8.34 -18.33
C PHE A 13 34.18 -7.05 -17.87
N LEU A 14 34.34 -6.06 -18.76
CA LEU A 14 34.90 -4.76 -18.39
C LEU A 14 34.03 -4.01 -17.38
N ILE A 15 32.70 -4.10 -17.51
CA ILE A 15 31.75 -3.49 -16.55
C ILE A 15 31.88 -4.16 -15.18
N LEU A 16 32.02 -5.49 -15.14
CA LEU A 16 32.26 -6.24 -13.90
C LEU A 16 33.55 -5.83 -13.20
N LEU A 17 34.65 -5.64 -13.95
CA LEU A 17 35.92 -5.19 -13.39
C LEU A 17 35.85 -3.76 -12.82
N ASN A 18 34.97 -2.91 -13.34
CA ASN A 18 34.79 -1.52 -12.90
C ASN A 18 33.73 -1.36 -11.81
N TYR A 19 33.08 -2.45 -11.39
CA TYR A 19 32.11 -2.40 -10.30
C TYR A 19 32.84 -2.23 -8.96
N LYS A 20 33.08 -0.98 -8.56
CA LYS A 20 33.58 -0.65 -7.24
C LYS A 20 32.47 -0.87 -6.20
N VAL A 21 32.58 -1.96 -5.44
CA VAL A 21 31.78 -2.24 -4.23
C VAL A 21 32.26 -1.36 -3.07
N LEU A 22 32.45 -0.06 -3.29
CA LEU A 22 32.65 0.86 -2.18
C LEU A 22 31.28 1.12 -1.58
N LEU A 23 31.02 0.42 -0.47
CA LEU A 23 29.90 0.69 0.43
C LEU A 23 30.15 2.05 1.09
N ASP A 24 29.86 3.12 0.35
CA ASP A 24 29.87 4.47 0.89
C ASP A 24 28.76 4.57 1.93
N LYS A 25 29.13 4.79 3.19
CA LYS A 25 28.18 4.94 4.31
C LYS A 25 27.10 5.97 4.00
N GLU A 26 27.46 7.07 3.33
CA GLU A 26 26.54 8.13 2.89
C GLU A 26 25.47 7.60 1.92
N LYS A 27 25.83 6.71 0.98
CA LYS A 27 24.87 6.07 0.06
C LYS A 27 23.99 5.03 0.76
N ALA A 28 24.49 4.42 1.83
CA ALA A 28 23.76 3.45 2.64
C ALA A 28 22.88 4.11 3.72
N SER A 29 23.03 5.41 3.94
CA SER A 29 22.24 6.18 4.90
C SER A 29 20.85 6.54 4.33
N PRO A 30 19.81 6.65 5.16
CA PRO A 30 18.49 7.08 4.71
C PRO A 30 18.52 8.54 4.25
N PHE A 31 17.89 8.81 3.11
CA PHE A 31 17.83 10.16 2.55
C PHE A 31 16.77 11.01 3.27
N GLU A 32 17.21 11.98 4.08
CA GLU A 32 16.35 13.04 4.65
C GLU A 32 16.73 14.41 4.07
N CYS A 33 16.67 14.56 2.74
CA CYS A 33 16.99 15.82 2.04
C CYS A 33 18.40 16.36 2.32
N GLY A 34 19.37 15.48 2.57
CA GLY A 34 20.76 15.84 2.86
C GLY A 34 21.06 16.12 4.34
N PHE A 35 20.10 15.87 5.23
CA PHE A 35 20.30 15.88 6.68
C PHE A 35 20.46 14.46 7.23
N ASP A 36 21.16 14.34 8.35
CA ASP A 36 21.20 13.10 9.12
C ASP A 36 19.81 12.80 9.70
N PRO A 37 19.38 11.52 9.70
CA PRO A 37 18.08 11.16 10.24
C PRO A 37 17.99 11.49 11.73
N ASN A 38 17.14 12.45 12.07
CA ASN A 38 16.96 12.88 13.47
C ASN A 38 16.15 11.86 14.29
N ASN A 39 15.38 10.98 13.64
CA ASN A 39 14.50 10.00 14.27
C ASN A 39 14.55 8.65 13.56
N ILE A 40 14.04 7.61 14.23
CA ILE A 40 13.88 6.28 13.65
C ILE A 40 12.76 6.34 12.60
N SER A 41 12.97 5.79 11.41
CA SER A 41 12.00 5.73 10.31
C SER A 41 10.68 5.01 10.65
N ARG A 42 10.65 4.26 11.77
CA ARG A 42 9.48 3.55 12.29
C ARG A 42 8.83 4.38 13.40
N LEU A 43 8.14 5.43 12.99
CA LEU A 43 7.28 6.19 13.87
C LEU A 43 5.92 5.48 14.02
N PRO A 44 5.27 5.59 15.19
CA PRO A 44 3.87 5.17 15.31
C PRO A 44 3.05 5.94 14.27
N PHE A 45 2.39 5.19 13.39
CA PHE A 45 1.59 5.75 12.30
C PHE A 45 0.22 6.23 12.83
N CYS A 46 -0.44 7.12 12.09
CA CYS A 46 -1.76 7.61 12.48
C CYS A 46 -2.80 6.47 12.40
N LEU A 47 -3.32 6.04 13.55
CA LEU A 47 -4.34 4.98 13.68
C LEU A 47 -5.58 5.18 12.81
N LYS A 48 -5.89 6.44 12.45
CA LYS A 48 -7.00 6.78 11.55
C LYS A 48 -6.87 6.15 10.16
N PHE A 49 -5.67 6.09 9.58
CA PHE A 49 -5.47 5.44 8.28
C PHE A 49 -5.75 3.94 8.34
N PHE A 50 -5.37 3.30 9.45
CA PHE A 50 -5.68 1.89 9.67
C PHE A 50 -7.19 1.65 9.83
N LEU A 51 -7.87 2.52 10.56
CA LEU A 51 -9.32 2.42 10.75
C LEU A 51 -10.08 2.53 9.41
N ILE A 52 -9.66 3.44 8.53
CA ILE A 52 -10.23 3.58 7.17
C ILE A 52 -10.04 2.30 6.36
N VAL A 53 -8.85 1.66 6.42
CA VAL A 53 -8.57 0.39 5.73
C VAL A 53 -9.47 -0.74 6.23
N VAL A 54 -9.70 -0.82 7.55
CA VAL A 54 -10.57 -1.85 8.13
C VAL A 54 -12.02 -1.65 7.69
N ILE A 55 -12.54 -0.41 7.77
CA ILE A 55 -13.90 -0.08 7.30
C ILE A 55 -14.06 -0.42 5.81
N PHE A 56 -13.08 -0.02 4.99
CA PHE A 56 -13.09 -0.33 3.55
C PHE A 56 -13.15 -1.84 3.29
N LEU A 57 -12.37 -2.64 4.01
CA LEU A 57 -12.36 -4.09 3.87
C LEU A 57 -13.72 -4.71 4.20
N VAL A 58 -14.34 -4.28 5.31
CA VAL A 58 -15.68 -4.77 5.71
C VAL A 58 -16.72 -4.38 4.66
N PHE A 59 -16.70 -3.14 4.20
CA PHE A 59 -17.63 -2.65 3.18
C PHE A 59 -17.49 -3.39 1.83
N ASP A 60 -16.26 -3.76 1.43
CA ASP A 60 -16.02 -4.55 0.20
C ASP A 60 -16.68 -5.94 0.30
N VAL A 61 -16.59 -6.59 1.46
CA VAL A 61 -17.27 -7.87 1.72
C VAL A 61 -18.80 -7.72 1.69
N GLU A 62 -19.33 -6.65 2.27
CA GLU A 62 -20.77 -6.35 2.26
C GLU A 62 -21.31 -6.16 0.84
N VAL A 63 -20.58 -5.43 -0.02
CA VAL A 63 -20.94 -5.24 -1.43
C VAL A 63 -20.84 -6.56 -2.21
N ALA A 64 -19.82 -7.37 -1.94
CA ALA A 64 -19.67 -8.69 -2.55
C ALA A 64 -20.86 -9.62 -2.22
N LEU A 65 -21.43 -9.52 -1.02
CA LEU A 65 -22.64 -10.26 -0.61
C LEU A 65 -23.92 -9.69 -1.20
N LEU A 66 -24.00 -8.38 -1.40
CA LEU A 66 -25.17 -7.71 -1.98
C LEU A 66 -25.41 -8.15 -3.43
N LEU A 67 -24.35 -8.30 -4.21
CA LEU A 67 -24.42 -8.58 -5.65
C LEU A 67 -25.21 -9.87 -6.01
N PRO A 68 -24.96 -11.05 -5.41
CA PRO A 68 -25.79 -12.25 -5.65
C PRO A 68 -27.20 -12.15 -5.04
N MET A 69 -27.40 -11.35 -3.98
CA MET A 69 -28.72 -11.19 -3.36
C MET A 69 -29.71 -10.45 -4.27
N ILE A 70 -29.24 -9.50 -5.10
CA ILE A 70 -30.08 -8.79 -6.09
C ILE A 70 -30.82 -9.78 -7.01
N PHE A 71 -30.14 -10.87 -7.42
CA PHE A 71 -30.69 -11.84 -8.36
C PHE A 71 -31.57 -12.91 -7.71
N SER A 72 -31.53 -13.06 -6.38
CA SER A 72 -32.16 -14.18 -5.68
C SER A 72 -33.44 -13.81 -4.92
N SER A 73 -33.89 -12.55 -4.99
CA SER A 73 -35.13 -12.04 -4.38
C SER A 73 -35.28 -12.25 -2.85
N PHE A 74 -34.28 -12.84 -2.20
CA PHE A 74 -34.13 -12.78 -0.74
C PHE A 74 -34.08 -11.32 -0.30
N SER A 75 -34.36 -11.05 0.97
CA SER A 75 -34.69 -9.73 1.50
C SER A 75 -33.57 -8.67 1.35
N VAL A 76 -33.32 -8.22 0.12
CA VAL A 76 -32.35 -7.18 -0.25
C VAL A 76 -32.65 -5.90 0.53
N PHE A 77 -33.93 -5.58 0.69
CA PHE A 77 -34.36 -4.42 1.46
C PHE A 77 -33.89 -4.49 2.92
N SER A 78 -34.02 -5.64 3.59
CA SER A 78 -33.55 -5.77 4.97
C SER A 78 -32.02 -5.68 5.05
N PHE A 79 -31.33 -6.23 4.05
CA PHE A 79 -29.86 -6.16 3.98
C PHE A 79 -29.38 -4.71 3.80
N ILE A 80 -29.99 -3.96 2.87
CA ILE A 80 -29.67 -2.54 2.65
C ILE A 80 -29.93 -1.69 3.90
N VAL A 81 -31.01 -1.97 4.65
CA VAL A 81 -31.29 -1.27 5.91
C VAL A 81 -30.19 -1.52 6.94
N VAL A 82 -29.68 -2.75 7.04
CA VAL A 82 -28.57 -3.07 7.95
C VAL A 82 -27.29 -2.33 7.54
N LEU A 83 -26.97 -2.28 6.24
CA LEU A 83 -25.82 -1.53 5.72
C LEU A 83 -25.93 -0.03 6.02
N ALA A 84 -27.11 0.55 5.81
CA ALA A 84 -27.38 1.96 6.09
C ALA A 84 -27.25 2.29 7.60
N LEU A 85 -27.70 1.38 8.48
CA LEU A 85 -27.56 1.57 9.93
C LEU A 85 -26.11 1.42 10.39
N GLY A 86 -25.37 0.46 9.85
CA GLY A 86 -23.95 0.26 10.16
C GLY A 86 -23.10 1.47 9.76
N THR A 87 -23.27 1.96 8.53
CA THR A 87 -22.58 3.17 8.06
C THR A 87 -22.96 4.42 8.85
N PHE A 88 -24.23 4.58 9.23
CA PHE A 88 -24.65 5.70 10.08
C PHE A 88 -24.00 5.63 11.48
N TYR A 89 -23.90 4.44 12.05
CA TYR A 89 -23.20 4.22 13.31
C TYR A 89 -21.72 4.63 13.20
N GLU A 90 -20.99 4.14 12.20
CA GLU A 90 -19.58 4.50 12.01
C GLU A 90 -19.36 6.01 11.81
N TRP A 91 -20.29 6.67 11.13
CA TRP A 91 -20.25 8.12 10.94
C TRP A 91 -20.45 8.87 12.26
N ALA A 92 -21.43 8.46 13.07
CA ALA A 92 -21.72 9.07 14.36
C ALA A 92 -20.55 8.95 15.36
N PHE A 93 -19.81 7.83 15.32
CA PHE A 93 -18.61 7.63 16.12
C PHE A 93 -17.35 8.29 15.55
N GLY A 94 -17.47 8.99 14.42
CA GLY A 94 -16.38 9.76 13.83
C GLY A 94 -15.33 8.91 13.10
N GLY A 95 -15.60 7.63 12.83
CA GLY A 95 -14.69 6.74 12.08
C GLY A 95 -14.37 7.25 10.67
N LEU A 96 -15.33 7.97 10.08
CA LEU A 96 -15.24 8.57 8.74
C LEU A 96 -14.75 10.03 8.76
N THR A 97 -14.52 10.61 9.95
CA THR A 97 -14.11 12.02 10.05
C THR A 97 -12.61 12.16 9.83
N TRP A 98 -12.24 12.90 8.79
CA TRP A 98 -10.87 13.31 8.58
C TRP A 98 -10.63 14.61 9.37
N MET A 99 -9.69 14.58 10.31
CA MET A 99 -9.08 15.84 10.77
C MET A 99 -7.99 16.14 9.74
N VAL A 100 -8.22 17.19 8.95
CA VAL A 100 -7.16 17.88 8.21
C VAL A 100 -6.16 18.45 9.20
#